data_AF-A0A6G1BQ42-F1
#
_entry.id   AF-A0A6G1BQ42-F1
#
_cell.length_a   1.000
_cell.length_b   1.000
_cell.length_c   1.000
_cell.angle_alpha   90.00
_cell.angle_beta   90.00
_cell.angle_gamma   90.00
#
_symmetry.space_group_name_H-M   'P 1'
#
loop_
_entity.id
_entity.type
_entity.pdbx_description
1 polymer ?
#
loop_
_entity_poly.entity_id
_entity_poly.type
_entity_poly.pdbx_seq_one_letter_code
_entity_poly.pdbx_strand_id
1 'polypeptide(L)'
;MEDHYFATIFYRLRSILSKGKDIRVGFSQLKLHFMFQMFKKPCKIGYKYLEDGTKVRVARGMNASGAVIPRPEILKERRKPRPTSPGPKDTPIELVLEKTYDAKAGIGMPDL
;
A
#
# COMPACT_ATOMS: atom_id res chain seq x y z
N MET A 1 -11.24 19.67 -0.27
CA MET A 1 -11.90 18.42 -0.71
C MET A 1 -11.02 17.30 -0.19
N GLU A 2 -11.33 16.87 1.03
CA GLU A 2 -10.36 16.27 1.96
C GLU A 2 -10.24 14.76 1.81
N ASP A 3 -9.06 14.27 2.19
CA ASP A 3 -8.56 12.90 2.16
C ASP A 3 -9.40 11.93 3.01
N HIS A 4 -10.61 11.60 2.57
CA HIS A 4 -11.57 10.77 3.32
C HIS A 4 -11.28 9.25 3.29
N TYR A 5 -10.03 8.84 3.11
CA TYR A 5 -9.53 7.48 3.36
C TYR A 5 -8.73 7.37 4.66
N PHE A 6 -8.96 8.28 5.61
CA PHE A 6 -8.47 8.08 6.96
C PHE A 6 -9.10 6.83 7.55
N ALA A 7 -8.29 5.78 7.69
CA ALA A 7 -8.52 4.76 8.71
C ALA A 7 -8.62 5.51 10.04
N THR A 8 -9.83 5.92 10.43
CA THR A 8 -10.09 6.51 11.73
C THR A 8 -9.96 5.37 12.72
N ILE A 9 -8.70 5.07 13.06
CA ILE A 9 -8.35 4.27 14.20
C ILE A 9 -8.96 5.01 15.37
N PHE A 10 -10.03 4.46 15.94
CA PHE A 10 -10.64 5.01 17.13
C PHE A 10 -9.64 4.80 18.29
N TYR A 11 -8.67 5.69 18.41
CA TYR A 11 -7.83 5.79 19.59
C TYR A 11 -8.75 6.26 20.72
N ARG A 12 -9.29 5.33 21.50
CA ARG A 12 -9.87 5.69 22.80
C ARG A 12 -8.70 6.13 23.68
N LEU A 13 -8.33 7.41 23.56
CA LEU A 13 -7.31 8.06 24.36
C LEU A 13 -7.69 7.91 25.82
N ARG A 14 -7.00 7.03 26.54
CA ARG A 14 -6.83 7.22 27.97
C ARG A 14 -5.74 8.29 28.10
N SER A 15 -6.18 9.54 28.07
CA SER A 15 -5.31 10.69 28.34
C SER A 15 -4.65 10.48 29.71
N ILE A 16 -3.33 10.27 29.69
CA ILE A 16 -2.49 10.50 30.87
C ILE A 16 -1.90 11.88 30.62
N LEU A 17 -2.58 12.89 31.17
CA LEU A 17 -2.17 14.28 31.11
C LEU A 17 -0.84 14.42 31.89
N SER A 18 0.28 14.24 31.20
CA SER A 18 1.59 14.61 31.73
C SER A 18 2.28 15.52 30.74
N LYS A 19 2.18 16.82 31.01
CA LYS A 19 3.03 17.89 30.47
C LYS A 19 2.93 18.15 28.95
N GLY A 20 1.74 18.55 28.48
CA GLY A 20 1.59 19.43 27.31
C GLY A 20 2.12 18.93 25.96
N LYS A 21 2.42 17.64 25.81
CA LYS A 21 2.79 17.01 24.55
C LYS A 21 1.87 15.83 24.30
N ASP A 22 1.01 15.93 23.30
CA ASP A 22 0.17 14.81 22.86
C ASP A 22 1.04 13.75 22.19
N ILE A 23 1.47 12.76 22.97
CA ILE A 23 2.22 11.60 22.49
C ILE A 23 1.21 10.53 22.06
N ARG A 24 1.22 10.18 20.77
CA ARG A 24 0.45 9.04 20.25
C ARG A 24 1.03 7.74 20.81
N VAL A 25 0.27 7.08 21.68
CA VAL A 25 0.60 5.73 22.19
C VAL A 25 0.08 4.64 21.25
N GLY A 26 0.88 3.59 21.06
CA GLY A 26 0.50 2.45 20.23
C GLY A 26 -0.70 1.69 20.83
N PHE A 27 -1.57 1.17 19.95
CA PHE A 27 -2.69 0.30 20.33
C PHE A 27 -2.55 -1.07 19.69
N SER A 28 -3.10 -2.11 20.34
CA SER A 28 -3.09 -3.46 19.78
C SER A 28 -3.99 -3.56 18.55
N GLN A 29 -3.54 -4.29 17.53
CA GLN A 29 -4.28 -4.46 16.28
C GLN A 29 -5.64 -5.14 16.47
N LEU A 30 -5.78 -5.99 17.50
CA LEU A 30 -7.05 -6.65 17.84
C LEU A 30 -8.16 -5.69 18.28
N LYS A 31 -7.80 -4.48 18.74
CA LYS A 31 -8.77 -3.44 19.14
C LYS A 31 -9.14 -2.51 17.97
N LEU A 32 -8.52 -2.69 16.82
CA LEU A 32 -8.60 -1.78 15.68
C LEU A 32 -9.60 -2.32 14.66
N HIS A 33 -10.70 -1.60 14.47
CA HIS A 33 -11.70 -1.93 13.45
C HIS A 33 -11.64 -0.90 12.33
N PHE A 34 -11.83 -1.35 11.09
CA PHE A 34 -11.87 -0.43 9.95
C PHE A 34 -13.27 0.16 9.84
N MET A 35 -13.35 1.46 9.58
CA MET A 35 -14.62 2.13 9.38
C MET A 35 -15.00 2.10 7.91
N PHE A 36 -16.19 1.57 7.60
CA PHE A 36 -16.69 1.56 6.23
C PHE A 36 -17.27 2.93 5.85
N GLN A 37 -16.91 3.45 4.68
CA GLN A 37 -17.17 4.84 4.28
C GLN A 37 -18.66 5.21 4.26
N MET A 38 -19.53 4.32 3.75
CA MET A 38 -20.95 4.64 3.58
C MET A 38 -21.72 4.64 4.90
N PHE A 39 -21.42 3.70 5.80
CA PHE A 39 -22.19 3.53 7.04
C PHE A 39 -21.52 4.14 8.27
N LYS A 40 -20.27 4.61 8.17
CA LYS A 40 -19.46 5.16 9.28
C LYS A 40 -19.47 4.25 10.52
N LYS A 41 -19.59 2.94 10.30
CA LYS A 41 -19.64 1.90 11.33
C LYS A 41 -18.38 1.04 11.26
N PRO A 42 -17.89 0.53 12.41
CA PRO A 42 -16.78 -0.41 12.43
C PRO A 42 -17.18 -1.73 11.78
N CYS A 43 -16.34 -2.24 10.90
CA CYS A 43 -16.53 -3.49 10.17
C CYS A 43 -15.28 -4.37 10.25
N LYS A 44 -15.47 -5.68 10.09
CA LYS A 44 -14.36 -6.63 9.96
C LYS A 44 -13.96 -6.71 8.49
N ILE A 45 -12.68 -6.94 8.21
CA ILE A 45 -12.15 -7.09 6.85
C ILE A 45 -11.83 -8.57 6.57
N GLY A 46 -12.11 -9.02 5.35
CA GLY A 46 -11.59 -10.26 4.77
C GLY A 46 -10.85 -10.00 3.46
N TYR A 47 -10.21 -11.05 2.94
CA TYR A 47 -9.66 -11.06 1.59
C TYR A 47 -10.45 -12.04 0.73
N LYS A 48 -10.71 -11.67 -0.53
CA LYS A 48 -11.31 -12.54 -1.54
C LYS A 48 -10.56 -12.34 -2.85
N TYR A 49 -10.51 -13.37 -3.68
CA TYR A 49 -10.04 -13.25 -5.06
C TYR A 49 -11.23 -12.98 -5.98
N LEU A 50 -11.06 -12.05 -6.91
CA LEU A 50 -11.98 -11.87 -8.02
C LEU A 50 -11.71 -12.94 -9.10
N GLU A 51 -12.62 -13.04 -10.06
CA GLU A 51 -12.48 -13.96 -11.21
C GLU A 51 -11.22 -13.67 -12.02
N ASP A 52 -10.82 -12.39 -12.07
CA ASP A 52 -9.56 -11.93 -12.69
C ASP A 52 -8.29 -12.33 -11.92
N GLY A 53 -8.42 -13.08 -10.81
CA GLY A 53 -7.29 -13.49 -9.96
C GLY A 53 -6.74 -12.40 -9.03
N THR A 54 -7.29 -11.18 -9.08
CA THR A 54 -6.85 -10.07 -8.22
C THR A 54 -7.33 -10.24 -6.78
N LYS A 55 -6.44 -10.05 -5.80
CA LYS A 55 -6.75 -10.13 -4.37
C LYS A 55 -7.29 -8.80 -3.84
N VAL A 56 -8.55 -8.78 -3.43
CA VAL A 56 -9.23 -7.59 -2.91
C VAL A 56 -9.61 -7.73 -1.44
N ARG A 57 -9.68 -6.59 -0.74
CA ARG A 57 -10.19 -6.51 0.64
C ARG A 57 -11.69 -6.29 0.61
N VAL A 58 -12.44 -7.09 1.37
CA VAL A 58 -13.90 -7.07 1.37
C VAL A 58 -14.42 -6.85 2.79
N ALA A 59 -15.43 -5.99 2.94
CA ALA A 59 -16.10 -5.78 4.21
C ALA A 59 -16.94 -7.01 4.59
N ARG A 60 -16.78 -7.53 5.82
CA ARG A 60 -17.51 -8.70 6.36
C ARG A 60 -18.19 -8.38 7.69
N GLY A 61 -19.33 -9.03 7.94
CA GLY A 61 -20.07 -9.00 9.22
C GLY A 61 -21.44 -8.33 9.13
N MET A 62 -22.13 -8.22 10.27
CA MET A 62 -23.53 -7.76 10.37
C MET A 62 -23.78 -6.33 9.87
N ASN A 63 -22.75 -5.48 9.85
CA ASN A 63 -22.83 -4.08 9.40
C ASN A 63 -22.13 -3.85 8.04
N ALA A 64 -21.88 -4.90 7.26
CA ALA A 64 -21.08 -4.82 6.02
C ALA A 64 -21.94 -5.09 4.77
N SER A 65 -21.73 -4.30 3.72
CA SER A 65 -22.39 -4.44 2.41
C SER A 65 -21.66 -5.38 1.44
N GLY A 66 -20.62 -6.11 1.89
CA GLY A 66 -19.79 -6.94 1.01
C GLY A 66 -18.94 -6.14 0.01
N ALA A 67 -18.84 -4.82 0.19
CA ALA A 67 -18.12 -3.94 -0.73
C ALA A 67 -16.59 -4.13 -0.68
N VAL A 68 -15.94 -3.82 -1.81
CA VAL A 68 -14.48 -3.83 -1.96
C VAL A 68 -13.89 -2.56 -1.34
N ILE A 69 -12.91 -2.71 -0.45
CA ILE A 69 -12.20 -1.62 0.23
C ILE A 69 -10.83 -1.42 -0.45
N PRO A 70 -10.65 -0.37 -1.28
CA PRO A 70 -9.40 -0.15 -2.00
C PRO A 70 -8.24 0.19 -1.05
N ARG A 71 -7.01 0.01 -1.53
CA ARG A 71 -5.80 0.40 -0.78
C ARG A 71 -5.69 1.92 -0.72
N PRO A 72 -5.61 2.53 0.49
CA PRO A 72 -5.47 3.98 0.61
C PRO A 72 -4.14 4.45 0.02
N GLU A 73 -4.12 5.68 -0.48
CA GLU A 73 -3.00 6.26 -1.24
C GLU A 73 -1.73 6.39 -0.40
N ILE A 74 -1.88 6.71 0.89
CA ILE A 74 -0.77 6.80 1.86
C ILE A 74 0.05 5.49 1.95
N LEU A 75 -0.57 4.33 1.70
CA LEU A 75 0.14 3.04 1.69
C LEU A 75 0.74 2.68 0.33
N LYS A 76 0.44 3.45 -0.73
CA LYS A 76 1.05 3.30 -2.06
C LYS A 76 2.35 4.09 -2.16
N GLU A 77 2.40 5.24 -1.49
CA GLU A 77 3.58 6.09 -1.48
C GLU A 77 4.74 5.45 -0.74
N ARG A 78 5.94 5.59 -1.32
CA ARG A 78 7.17 5.16 -0.65
C ARG A 78 7.54 6.22 0.39
N ARG A 79 7.85 5.78 1.62
CA ARG A 79 8.34 6.68 2.67
C ARG A 79 9.62 7.43 2.30
N LYS A 80 10.47 6.81 1.47
CA LYS A 80 11.65 7.45 0.87
C LYS A 80 11.44 7.54 -0.64
N PRO A 81 11.42 8.75 -1.23
CA PRO A 81 11.31 8.89 -2.68
C PRO A 81 12.52 8.24 -3.34
N ARG A 82 12.33 7.69 -4.55
CA ARG A 82 13.47 7.27 -5.37
C ARG A 82 14.18 8.52 -5.88
N PRO A 83 15.52 8.53 -5.92
CA PRO A 83 16.24 9.59 -6.61
C PRO A 83 15.82 9.58 -8.09
N THR A 84 15.49 10.75 -8.63
CA THR A 84 15.04 10.93 -10.01
C THR A 84 16.21 10.97 -10.99
N SER A 85 17.38 11.41 -10.51
CA SER A 85 18.61 11.48 -11.29
C SER A 85 19.44 10.20 -11.13
N PRO A 86 19.87 9.55 -12.22
CA PRO A 86 20.84 8.46 -12.15
C PRO A 86 22.15 8.99 -11.56
N GLY A 87 22.73 8.23 -10.65
CA GLY A 87 24.07 8.49 -10.14
C GLY A 87 25.14 8.20 -11.20
N PRO A 88 26.40 8.58 -10.96
CA PRO A 88 27.51 8.35 -11.89
C PRO A 88 27.80 6.86 -12.14
N LYS A 89 27.27 5.96 -11.30
CA LYS A 89 27.40 4.51 -11.42
C LYS A 89 26.13 3.84 -11.94
N ASP A 90 25.07 4.61 -12.19
CA ASP A 90 23.79 4.08 -12.64
C ASP A 90 23.77 4.00 -14.17
N THR A 91 23.32 2.86 -14.69
CA THR A 91 23.19 2.65 -16.12
C THR A 91 21.98 3.40 -16.68
N PRO A 92 22.12 4.15 -17.79
CA PRO A 92 20.97 4.75 -18.45
C PRO A 92 20.03 3.65 -18.97
N ILE A 93 18.73 3.93 -18.97
CA ILE A 93 17.68 2.96 -19.33
C ILE A 93 17.86 2.42 -20.75
N GLU A 94 18.39 3.24 -21.66
CA GLU A 94 18.60 2.91 -23.08
C GLU A 94 19.57 1.74 -23.24
N LEU A 95 20.69 1.74 -22.51
CA LEU A 95 21.68 0.65 -22.54
C LEU A 95 21.18 -0.63 -21.88
N VAL A 96 20.27 -0.53 -20.91
CA VAL A 96 19.72 -1.70 -20.20
C VAL A 96 18.70 -2.44 -21.06
N LEU A 97 17.92 -1.70 -21.86
CA LEU A 97 16.90 -2.28 -22.73
C LEU A 97 17.46 -2.69 -24.10
N GLU A 98 18.68 -2.27 -24.43
CA GLU A 98 19.40 -2.71 -25.61
C GLU A 98 19.62 -4.24 -25.56
N LYS A 99 19.07 -4.94 -26.56
CA LYS A 99 19.28 -6.38 -26.72
C LYS A 99 20.60 -6.63 -27.42
N THR A 100 21.62 -6.96 -26.65
CA THR A 100 22.97 -7.26 -27.15
C THR A 100 23.15 -8.73 -27.56
N TYR A 101 22.20 -9.60 -27.24
CA TYR A 101 22.25 -11.03 -27.53
C TYR A 101 21.01 -11.50 -28.27
N ASP A 102 21.22 -12.13 -29.43
CA ASP A 102 20.19 -12.87 -30.15
C ASP A 102 20.71 -14.23 -30.59
N ALA A 103 20.25 -15.27 -29.91
CA ALA A 103 20.61 -16.66 -30.17
C ALA A 103 20.15 -17.14 -31.56
N LYS A 104 19.09 -16.56 -32.14
CA LYS A 104 18.59 -16.99 -33.46
C LYS A 104 19.34 -16.31 -34.60
N ALA A 105 19.72 -15.05 -34.40
CA ALA A 105 20.47 -14.28 -35.39
C ALA A 105 22.00 -14.51 -35.29
N GLY A 106 22.48 -15.24 -34.27
CA GLY A 106 23.89 -15.49 -34.05
C GLY A 106 24.67 -14.25 -33.58
N ILE A 107 23.98 -13.26 -33.02
CA ILE A 107 24.56 -11.99 -32.59
C ILE A 107 24.97 -12.11 -31.12
N GLY A 108 26.24 -11.79 -30.83
CA GLY A 108 26.78 -11.77 -29.46
C GLY A 108 27.44 -13.06 -28.98
N MET A 109 27.67 -14.04 -29.88
CA MET A 109 28.55 -15.18 -29.59
C MET A 109 29.99 -14.79 -29.95
N PRO A 110 30.96 -14.80 -29.01
CA PRO A 110 32.37 -14.68 -29.37
C PRO A 110 32.81 -15.91 -30.16
N ASP A 111 33.66 -15.73 -31.17
CA ASP A 111 34.36 -16.86 -31.81
C ASP A 111 35.19 -17.58 -30.74
N LEU A 112 34.94 -18.89 -30.60
CA LEU A 112 35.59 -19.79 -29.64
C LEU A 112 36.97 -20.25 -30.12
#